data_AF-A0A9E5TEI3-F1
#
_entry.id   AF-A0A9E5TEI3-F1
#
_cell.length_a   1.000
_cell.length_b   1.000
_cell.length_c   1.000
_cell.angle_alpha   90.00
_cell.angle_beta   90.00
_cell.angle_gamma   90.00
#
_symmetry.space_group_name_H-M   'P 1'
#
loop_
_entity.id
_entity.type
_entity.pdbx_description
1 polymer ?
#
loop_
_entity_poly.entity_id
_entity_poly.type
_entity_poly.pdbx_seq_one_letter_code
_entity_poly.pdbx_strand_id
1 'polypeptide(L)'
;MKSRFAGPAYTKQDALLVQFTPPDPENPYYVIIGEHLRKRGWNFEFDNDPGSILAKLTQRGSKPSLVHFHQFDPYVRPTRDKSADERT
;
A
#
# COMPACT_ATOMS: atom_id res chain seq x y z
N MET A 1 10.72 -28.31 -17.78
CA MET A 1 10.38 -27.85 -16.41
C MET A 1 9.20 -26.89 -16.51
N LYS A 2 8.07 -27.18 -15.84
CA LYS A 2 6.91 -26.25 -15.78
C LYS A 2 7.23 -25.16 -14.75
N SER A 3 7.31 -23.91 -15.19
CA SER A 3 7.48 -22.74 -14.31
C SER A 3 6.26 -22.64 -13.37
N ARG A 4 6.54 -22.60 -12.06
CA ARG A 4 5.56 -22.57 -10.96
C ARG A 4 5.34 -21.16 -10.38
N PHE A 5 5.68 -20.11 -11.13
CA PHE A 5 5.70 -18.72 -10.64
C PHE A 5 4.79 -17.77 -11.44
N ALA A 6 3.66 -18.25 -11.95
CA ALA A 6 2.62 -17.35 -12.41
C ALA A 6 1.83 -16.88 -11.17
N GLY A 7 2.23 -15.76 -10.59
CA GLY A 7 1.35 -14.98 -9.72
C GLY A 7 0.04 -14.64 -10.45
N PRO A 8 -0.99 -14.18 -9.74
CA PRO A 8 -2.27 -13.83 -10.37
C PRO A 8 -2.05 -12.85 -11.53
N ALA A 9 -2.67 -13.15 -12.68
CA ALA A 9 -2.61 -12.25 -13.83
C ALA A 9 -3.48 -11.03 -13.55
N TYR A 10 -2.84 -9.89 -13.30
CA TYR A 10 -3.56 -8.65 -13.04
C TYR A 10 -4.41 -8.21 -14.26
N THR A 11 -5.58 -7.67 -13.99
CA THR A 11 -6.55 -7.16 -14.95
C THR A 11 -6.54 -5.62 -15.00
N LYS A 12 -7.34 -5.03 -15.90
CA LYS A 12 -7.51 -3.57 -16.02
C LYS A 12 -8.02 -2.88 -14.74
N GLN A 13 -8.51 -3.64 -13.76
CA GLN A 13 -9.16 -3.15 -12.55
C GLN A 13 -8.45 -3.62 -11.28
N ASP A 14 -7.14 -3.88 -11.36
CA ASP A 14 -6.36 -4.26 -10.19
C ASP A 14 -5.38 -3.16 -9.78
N ALA A 15 -5.30 -2.92 -8.47
CA ALA A 15 -4.40 -1.95 -7.85
C ALA A 15 -3.43 -2.62 -6.86
N LEU A 16 -2.17 -2.17 -6.86
CA LEU A 16 -1.19 -2.50 -5.82
C LEU A 16 -1.01 -1.29 -4.90
N LEU A 17 -1.36 -1.47 -3.63
CA LEU A 17 -1.25 -0.46 -2.58
C LEU A 17 0.03 -0.72 -1.79
N VAL A 18 0.96 0.25 -1.83
CA VAL A 18 2.27 0.13 -1.21
C VAL A 18 2.38 1.04 0.02
N GLN A 19 2.81 0.47 1.15
CA GLN A 19 3.12 1.22 2.37
C GLN A 19 4.59 1.02 2.75
N PHE A 20 5.35 2.12 2.91
CA PHE A 20 6.75 2.06 3.36
C PHE A 20 6.95 2.31 4.87
N THR A 21 5.92 2.82 5.56
CA THR A 21 5.90 2.91 7.03
C THR A 21 5.42 1.61 7.65
N PRO A 22 5.77 1.31 8.92
CA PRO A 22 5.35 0.07 9.58
C PRO A 22 3.85 -0.14 9.36
N PRO A 23 3.43 -1.30 8.83
CA PRO A 23 2.05 -1.55 8.51
C PRO A 23 1.28 -1.61 9.82
N ASP A 24 0.56 -0.54 10.14
CA ASP A 24 -0.58 -0.68 11.00
C ASP A 24 -1.73 -1.15 10.11
N PRO A 25 -2.18 -2.40 10.19
CA PRO A 25 -3.31 -2.90 9.42
C PRO A 25 -4.62 -2.14 9.74
N GLU A 26 -4.64 -1.33 10.80
CA GLU A 26 -5.74 -0.43 11.15
C GLU A 26 -5.56 0.99 10.59
N ASN A 27 -4.55 1.24 9.75
CA ASN A 27 -4.37 2.57 9.17
C ASN A 27 -5.62 2.96 8.37
N PRO A 28 -6.38 3.98 8.82
CA PRO A 28 -7.68 4.30 8.27
C PRO A 28 -7.60 4.69 6.78
N TYR A 29 -6.44 5.17 6.33
CA TYR A 29 -6.20 5.46 4.92
C TYR A 29 -6.43 4.23 4.04
N TYR A 30 -5.84 3.08 4.40
CA TYR A 30 -5.90 1.87 3.60
C TYR A 30 -7.26 1.16 3.69
N VAL A 31 -7.92 1.26 4.84
CA VAL A 31 -9.31 0.81 5.00
C VAL A 31 -10.23 1.60 4.06
N ILE A 32 -10.14 2.94 4.08
CA ILE A 32 -10.98 3.83 3.27
C ILE A 32 -10.72 3.62 1.78
N ILE A 33 -9.45 3.60 1.35
CA ILE A 33 -9.12 3.43 -0.07
C ILE A 33 -9.53 2.04 -0.57
N GLY A 34 -9.35 0.99 0.24
CA GLY A 34 -9.76 -0.37 -0.09
C GLY A 34 -11.27 -0.47 -0.30
N GLU A 35 -12.07 0.09 0.62
CA GLU A 35 -13.52 0.15 0.46
C GLU A 35 -13.95 0.92 -0.80
N HIS A 36 -13.27 2.02 -1.12
CA HIS A 36 -13.53 2.79 -2.33
C HIS A 36 -13.18 2.06 -3.63
N LEU A 37 -12.15 1.21 -3.62
CA LEU A 37 -11.78 0.37 -4.75
C LEU A 37 -12.79 -0.76 -4.94
N ARG A 38 -13.17 -1.46 -3.86
CA ARG A 38 -14.21 -2.50 -3.88
C ARG A 38 -15.53 -1.99 -4.44
N LYS A 39 -16.00 -0.82 -3.98
CA LYS A 39 -17.24 -0.19 -4.47
C LYS A 39 -17.22 0.11 -5.97
N ARG A 40 -16.03 0.24 -6.57
CA ARG A 40 -15.85 0.46 -8.01
C ARG A 40 -15.59 -0.84 -8.79
N GLY A 41 -15.62 -1.99 -8.12
CA GLY A 41 -15.33 -3.30 -8.72
C GLY A 41 -13.84 -3.54 -8.95
N TRP A 42 -12.95 -2.84 -8.24
CA TRP A 42 -11.51 -3.04 -8.35
C TRP A 42 -11.02 -4.05 -7.32
N ASN A 43 -10.13 -4.95 -7.75
CA ASN A 43 -9.35 -5.76 -6.83
C ASN A 43 -8.13 -4.95 -6.38
N PHE A 44 -7.65 -5.24 -5.18
CA PHE A 44 -6.41 -4.63 -4.72
C PHE A 44 -5.64 -5.56 -3.79
N GLU A 45 -4.33 -5.38 -3.79
CA GLU A 45 -3.41 -6.05 -2.88
C GLU A 45 -2.60 -5.02 -2.10
N PHE A 46 -2.26 -5.35 -0.86
CA PHE A 46 -1.31 -4.58 -0.07
C PHE A 46 0.08 -5.24 -0.14
N ASP A 47 1.10 -4.42 -0.20
CA ASP A 47 2.49 -4.86 -0.10
C ASP A 47 3.34 -3.79 0.57
N ASN A 48 4.34 -4.20 1.33
CA ASN A 48 5.27 -3.33 2.02
C ASN A 48 6.73 -3.78 1.87
N ASP A 49 6.96 -4.92 1.20
CA ASP A 49 8.29 -5.45 0.97
C ASP A 49 8.84 -4.92 -0.37
N PRO A 50 9.93 -4.12 -0.35
CA PRO A 50 10.50 -3.56 -1.58
C PRO A 50 10.86 -4.62 -2.63
N GLY A 51 11.31 -5.80 -2.21
CA GLY A 51 11.67 -6.91 -3.10
C GLY A 51 10.45 -7.47 -3.84
N SER A 52 9.39 -7.80 -3.10
CA SER A 52 8.09 -8.25 -3.62
C SER A 52 7.48 -7.23 -4.57
N ILE A 53 7.50 -5.95 -4.20
CA ILE A 53 7.00 -4.85 -5.05
C ILE A 53 7.77 -4.81 -6.38
N LEU A 54 9.10 -4.81 -6.34
CA LEU A 54 9.92 -4.79 -7.55
C LEU A 54 9.69 -6.02 -8.44
N ALA A 55 9.52 -7.21 -7.84
CA ALA A 55 9.20 -8.42 -8.58
C ALA A 55 7.85 -8.30 -9.31
N LYS A 56 6.80 -7.83 -8.64
CA LYS A 56 5.46 -7.61 -9.23
C LYS A 56 5.50 -6.60 -10.37
N LEU A 57 6.25 -5.52 -10.23
CA LEU A 57 6.33 -4.46 -11.25
C LEU A 57 7.18 -4.83 -12.47
N THR A 58 8.11 -5.76 -12.32
CA THR A 58 9.01 -6.21 -13.40
C THR A 58 8.47 -7.42 -14.16
N GLN A 59 7.55 -8.18 -13.56
CA GLN A 59 6.95 -9.34 -14.21
C GLN A 59 6.16 -8.96 -15.47
N ARG A 60 6.54 -9.56 -16.61
CA ARG A 60 5.89 -9.34 -17.91
C ARG A 60 4.48 -9.93 -17.91
N GLY A 61 3.48 -9.13 -18.28
CA GLY A 61 2.09 -9.58 -18.46
C GLY A 61 1.25 -9.68 -17.18
N SER A 62 1.81 -9.32 -16.02
CA SER A 62 1.10 -9.33 -14.73
C SER A 62 1.43 -8.07 -13.95
N LYS A 63 1.22 -6.90 -14.56
CA LYS A 63 1.37 -5.63 -13.86
C LYS A 63 0.01 -5.13 -13.42
N PRO A 64 -0.14 -4.67 -12.17
CA PRO A 64 -1.36 -3.99 -11.76
C PRO A 64 -1.58 -2.77 -12.65
N SER A 65 -2.84 -2.41 -12.84
CA SER A 65 -3.22 -1.25 -13.65
C SER A 65 -2.92 0.07 -12.93
N LEU A 66 -2.90 0.03 -11.60
CA LEU A 66 -2.55 1.15 -10.74
C LEU A 66 -1.56 0.69 -9.66
N VAL A 67 -0.55 1.50 -9.40
CA VAL A 67 0.35 1.34 -8.25
C VAL A 67 0.26 2.61 -7.43
N HIS A 68 -0.15 2.48 -6.19
CA HIS A 68 -0.27 3.60 -5.27
C HIS A 68 0.79 3.49 -4.18
N PHE A 69 1.80 4.34 -4.24
CA PHE A 69 2.82 4.46 -3.21
C PHE A 69 2.37 5.48 -2.17
N HIS A 70 2.27 5.04 -0.93
CA HIS A 70 2.01 5.92 0.19
C HIS A 70 3.12 5.75 1.23
N GLN A 71 3.84 6.85 1.42
CA GLN A 71 4.85 6.99 2.46
C GLN A 71 4.30 7.98 3.46
N PHE A 72 4.00 7.49 4.67
CA PHE A 72 3.72 8.41 5.78
C PHE A 72 5.06 9.03 6.19
N ASP A 73 5.11 10.34 6.32
CA ASP A 73 6.31 11.01 6.81
C ASP A 73 6.55 10.60 8.28
N PRO A 74 7.62 9.84 8.60
CA PRO A 74 7.92 9.46 9.97
C PRO A 74 8.28 10.67 10.86
N TYR A 75 8.50 11.86 10.27
CA TYR A 75 8.77 13.10 10.96
C TYR A 75 7.51 13.87 11.36
N VAL A 76 6.32 13.46 10.93
CA VAL A 76 5.08 13.80 11.63
C VAL A 76 4.99 12.90 12.85
N ARG A 77 5.91 13.13 13.81
CA ARG A 77 5.58 12.87 15.21
C ARG A 77 4.31 13.67 15.45
N PRO A 78 3.34 13.18 16.24
CA PRO A 78 2.46 14.14 16.88
C PRO A 78 3.41 15.17 17.49
N THR A 79 3.24 16.44 17.15
CA THR A 79 3.58 17.50 18.08
C THR A 79 2.79 17.17 19.34
N ARG A 80 3.30 16.21 20.13
CA ARG A 80 2.94 16.02 21.52
C ARG A 80 3.10 17.41 22.07
N ASP A 81 1.97 17.97 22.49
CA ASP A 81 1.86 19.25 23.17
C ASP A 81 3.12 19.51 24.01
N LYS A 82 4.03 20.32 23.47
CA LYS A 82 5.12 20.92 24.24
C LYS A 82 4.75 22.35 24.63
N SER A 83 3.47 22.64 24.86
CA SER A 83 3.08 24.00 25.25
C SER A 83 1.84 24.10 26.12
N ALA A 84 1.57 23.10 26.98
CA ALA A 84 0.60 23.28 28.07
C ALA A 84 1.27 23.24 29.46
N ASP A 85 2.22 22.32 29.68
CA ASP A 85 2.82 22.09 31.01
C ASP A 85 4.07 22.92 31.33
N GLU A 86 4.55 23.78 30.42
CA GLU A 86 5.71 24.67 30.67
C GLU A 86 5.30 26.12 31.03
N ARG A 87 4.04 26.35 31.43
CA ARG A 87 3.51 27.69 31.76
C ARG A 87 3.16 27.92 33.24
N THR A 88 3.61 27.08 34.16
CA THR A 88 3.47 27.30 35.62
C THR A 88 4.79 27.59 36.29
#